data_AF-A0A528WWR1-F1
#
_entry.id   AF-A0A528WWR1-F1
#
_cell.length_a   1.000
_cell.length_b   1.000
_cell.length_c   1.000
_cell.angle_alpha   90.00
_cell.angle_beta   90.00
_cell.angle_gamma   90.00
#
_symmetry.space_group_name_H-M   'P 1'
#
loop_
_entity.id
_entity.type
_entity.pdbx_description
1 polymer ?
#
loop_
_entity_poly.entity_id
_entity_poly.type
_entity_poly.pdbx_seq_one_letter_code
_entity_poly.pdbx_strand_id
1 'polypeptide(L)' 'MGNDNIPEDNMPEDNIPRDDQTLDPDNVLDVEAFALRTGITGDQARALIDRIGNDRQALEQAARELKKS' A
#
# COMPACT_ATOMS: atom_id res chain seq x y z
N MET A 1 19.27 -52.08 10.07
CA MET A 1 19.28 -50.94 9.13
C MET A 1 18.16 -50.01 9.54
N GLY A 2 18.49 -48.93 10.25
CA GLY A 2 17.53 -47.89 10.64
C GLY A 2 17.50 -46.84 9.55
N ASN A 3 16.31 -46.41 9.20
CA ASN A 3 16.02 -45.54 8.07
C ASN A 3 16.71 -44.18 8.22
N ASP A 4 17.37 -43.71 7.17
CA ASP A 4 17.90 -42.35 7.05
C ASP A 4 16.76 -41.34 7.08
N ASN A 5 16.41 -40.91 8.29
CA ASN A 5 15.46 -39.84 8.55
C ASN A 5 16.10 -38.52 8.10
N ILE A 6 15.90 -38.15 6.84
CA ILE A 6 16.09 -36.77 6.39
C ILE A 6 15.02 -35.95 7.13
N PRO A 7 15.36 -35.03 8.04
CA PRO A 7 14.35 -34.17 8.63
C PRO A 7 13.77 -33.28 7.52
N GLU A 8 12.51 -33.52 7.16
CA GLU A 8 11.72 -32.67 6.24
C GLU A 8 11.46 -31.27 6.83
N ASP A 9 11.92 -31.02 8.06
CA ASP A 9 11.76 -29.78 8.84
C ASP A 9 12.82 -28.72 8.50
N ASN A 10 13.37 -28.72 7.29
CA ASN A 10 14.32 -27.68 6.86
C ASN A 10 14.04 -27.14 5.45
N MET A 11 12.76 -27.09 5.09
CA MET A 11 12.29 -26.12 4.11
C MET A 11 11.69 -24.92 4.88
N PRO A 12 12.34 -23.75 4.91
CA PRO A 12 11.63 -22.53 5.27
C PRO A 12 10.65 -22.20 4.12
N GLU A 13 9.49 -22.88 4.09
CA GLU A 13 8.42 -22.67 3.09
C GLU A 13 7.57 -21.41 3.32
N ASP A 14 7.93 -20.53 4.27
CA ASP A 14 7.05 -19.40 4.62
C ASP A 14 7.81 -18.09 4.88
N ASN A 15 8.81 -17.81 4.04
CA ASN A 15 9.38 -16.46 3.96
C ASN A 15 9.50 -15.97 2.52
N ILE A 16 8.46 -16.21 1.72
CA ILE A 16 8.07 -15.21 0.72
C ILE A 16 7.26 -14.17 1.49
N PRO A 17 7.85 -13.03 1.91
CA PRO A 17 7.01 -11.87 2.18
C PRO A 17 6.21 -11.65 0.89
N ARG A 18 4.91 -11.94 0.95
CA ARG A 18 3.98 -11.36 -0.02
C ARG A 18 3.97 -9.88 0.32
N ASP A 19 4.92 -9.14 -0.23
CA ASP A 19 4.99 -7.67 -0.23
C ASP A 19 3.84 -7.06 -1.07
N ASP A 20 2.64 -7.63 -0.94
CA ASP A 20 1.37 -7.02 -1.30
C ASP A 20 0.74 -6.32 -0.06
N GLN A 21 1.29 -6.55 1.14
CA GLN A 21 0.75 -6.04 2.40
C GLN A 21 1.68 -5.11 3.17
N THR A 22 2.91 -4.90 2.70
CA THR A 22 3.74 -3.78 3.10
C THR A 22 3.27 -2.56 2.33
N LEU A 23 2.15 -1.98 2.78
CA LEU A 23 2.02 -0.53 2.63
C LEU A 23 3.12 0.04 3.52
N ASP A 24 4.33 0.20 2.98
CA ASP A 24 5.41 0.89 3.65
C ASP A 24 4.85 2.19 4.26
N PRO A 25 5.24 2.56 5.49
CA PRO A 25 4.92 3.89 6.01
C PRO A 25 5.58 5.01 5.18
N ASP A 26 6.60 4.66 4.39
CA ASP A 26 7.21 5.41 3.29
C ASP A 26 6.59 5.10 1.91
N ASN A 27 5.51 4.32 1.84
CA ASN A 27 4.77 4.05 0.61
C ASN A 27 4.01 5.32 0.28
N VAL A 28 4.77 6.26 -0.31
CA VAL A 28 4.30 7.46 -0.97
C VAL A 28 3.03 7.07 -1.67
N LEU A 29 1.90 7.61 -1.22
CA LEU A 29 0.64 7.33 -1.86
C LEU A 29 0.78 7.77 -3.31
N ASP A 30 0.91 6.81 -4.21
CA ASP A 30 1.18 7.10 -5.61
C ASP A 30 0.05 8.01 -6.10
N VAL A 31 0.44 9.21 -6.53
CA VAL A 31 -0.49 10.30 -6.82
C VAL A 31 -1.52 9.83 -7.86
N GLU A 32 -1.09 9.00 -8.81
CA GLU A 32 -1.97 8.40 -9.80
C GLU A 32 -2.89 7.36 -9.18
N ALA A 33 -2.39 6.47 -8.34
CA ALA A 33 -3.22 5.47 -7.65
C ALA A 33 -4.28 6.12 -6.75
N PHE A 34 -3.93 7.20 -6.05
CA PHE A 34 -4.87 7.95 -5.22
C PHE A 34 -5.91 8.69 -6.07
N ALA A 35 -5.48 9.34 -7.15
CA ALA A 35 -6.36 10.00 -8.11
C ALA A 35 -7.38 9.02 -8.69
N LEU A 36 -6.93 7.84 -9.15
CA LEU A 36 -7.79 6.78 -9.66
C LEU A 36 -8.76 6.24 -8.61
N ARG A 37 -8.29 6.00 -7.38
CA ARG A 37 -9.11 5.47 -6.29
C ARG A 37 -10.23 6.43 -5.88
N THR A 38 -9.94 7.72 -5.83
CA THR A 38 -10.91 8.74 -5.39
C THR A 38 -11.73 9.32 -6.55
N GLY A 39 -11.25 9.17 -7.77
CA GLY A 39 -11.84 9.73 -8.99
C GLY A 39 -11.56 11.22 -9.18
N ILE A 40 -10.45 11.72 -8.62
CA ILE A 40 -9.94 13.08 -8.83
C ILE A 40 -8.79 13.05 -9.84
N THR A 41 -8.24 14.21 -10.22
CA THR A 41 -7.08 14.28 -11.11
C THR A 41 -5.76 14.13 -10.35
N GLY A 42 -4.69 13.72 -11.05
CA GLY A 42 -3.34 13.61 -10.47
C GLY A 42 -2.85 14.93 -9.85
N ASP A 43 -3.12 16.08 -10.46
CA ASP A 43 -2.84 17.39 -9.88
C ASP A 43 -3.58 17.64 -8.56
N GLN A 44 -4.87 17.28 -8.49
CA GLN A 44 -5.66 17.41 -7.26
C GLN A 44 -5.13 16.48 -6.17
N ALA A 45 -4.78 15.24 -6.53
CA ALA A 45 -4.13 14.29 -5.64
C ALA A 45 -2.79 14.83 -5.10
N ARG A 46 -1.95 15.39 -5.97
CA ARG A 46 -0.66 15.99 -5.60
C ARG A 46 -0.85 17.16 -4.63
N ALA A 47 -1.79 18.05 -4.92
CA ALA A 47 -2.10 19.20 -4.07
C ALA A 47 -2.63 18.77 -2.70
N LEU A 48 -3.41 17.68 -2.63
CA LEU A 48 -3.88 17.12 -1.37
C LEU A 48 -2.72 16.50 -0.57
N ILE A 49 -1.85 15.71 -1.21
CA ILE A 49 -0.68 15.11 -0.58
C ILE A 49 0.30 16.19 -0.08
N ASP A 50 0.51 17.25 -0.84
CA ASP A 50 1.36 18.37 -0.45
C ASP A 50 0.78 19.15 0.75
N ARG A 51 -0.54 19.33 0.79
CA ARG A 51 -1.24 20.07 1.86
C ARG A 51 -1.46 19.25 3.13
N ILE A 52 -1.79 17.97 3.00
CA ILE A 52 -2.24 17.08 4.09
C ILE A 52 -1.09 16.15 4.55
N GLY A 53 -0.12 15.87 3.68
CA GLY A 53 0.91 14.87 3.90
C GLY A 53 0.40 13.46 3.64
N ASN A 54 1.03 12.47 4.27
CA ASN A 54 0.69 11.05 4.06
C ASN A 54 -0.51 10.56 4.92
N ASP A 55 -1.35 11.49 5.39
CA ASP A 55 -2.49 11.17 6.23
C ASP A 55 -3.68 10.69 5.39
N ARG A 56 -3.76 9.37 5.23
CA ARG A 56 -4.68 8.72 4.29
C ARG A 56 -6.16 9.06 4.55
N GLN A 57 -6.57 9.19 5.81
CA GLN A 57 -7.94 9.54 6.18
C GLN A 57 -8.30 10.97 5.77
N ALA A 58 -7.41 11.91 6.05
CA ALA A 58 -7.60 13.30 5.68
C ALA A 58 -7.56 13.49 4.15
N LEU A 59 -6.66 12.77 3.46
CA LEU A 59 -6.60 12.73 2.00
C LEU A 59 -7.93 12.25 1.39
N GLU A 60 -8.45 11.09 1.82
CA GLU A 60 -9.70 10.54 1.29
C GLU A 60 -10.90 11.45 1.54
N GLN A 61 -10.99 12.10 2.71
CA GLN A 61 -12.05 13.07 2.98
C GLN A 61 -11.95 14.28 2.04
N ALA A 62 -10.78 14.89 1.92
CA ALA A 62 -10.58 16.07 1.08
C ALA A 62 -10.80 15.76 -0.41
N ALA A 63 -10.38 14.58 -0.88
CA ALA A 63 -10.66 14.13 -2.23
C ALA A 63 -12.17 13.95 -2.50
N ARG A 64 -12.92 13.47 -1.51
CA ARG A 64 -14.38 13.32 -1.60
C ARG A 64 -15.11 14.66 -1.65
N GLU A 65 -14.60 15.67 -0.95
CA GLU A 65 -15.09 17.05 -1.02
C GLU A 65 -14.80 17.70 -2.38
N LEU A 66 -13.58 17.49 -2.91
CA LEU A 66 -13.17 17.96 -4.24
C LEU A 66 -14.02 17.38 -5.35
N LYS A 67 -14.33 16.07 -5.32
CA LYS A 67 -15.18 15.42 -6.32
C LYS A 67 -16.64 15.91 -6.31
N LYS A 68 -17.12 16.41 -5.18
CA LYS A 68 -18.50 16.89 -5.02
C LYS A 68 -18.69 18.35 -5.47
N SER A 69 -17.59 19.08 -5.65
CA SER A 69 -17.57 20.48 -6.11
C SER A 69 -17.58 20.55 -7.63
#